data_AF-A0A933CTD7-F1
#
_entry.id   AF-A0A933CTD7-F1
#
_cell.length_a   1.000
_cell.length_b   1.000
_cell.length_c   1.000
_cell.angle_alpha   90.00
_cell.angle_beta   90.00
_cell.angle_gamma   90.00
#
_symmetry.space_group_name_H-M   'P 1'
#
loop_
_entity.id
_entity.type
_entity.pdbx_description
1 polymer ?
#
loop_
_entity_poly.entity_id
_entity_poly.type
_entity_poly.pdbx_seq_one_letter_code
_entity_poly.pdbx_strand_id
1 'polypeptide(L)'
;MLWAGPAATGEAAPGRTINLNQPGALEALQQSNPKHYEKVRRILEGLFQQPDAAVPRWIQTNFDARNVSYAPILLTSDPPKRRLSFALDDTRYEAVVTLTNLRGEIIPLK
;
A
#
# COMPACT_ATOMS: atom_id res chain seq x y z
N MET A 1 -42.01 -24.59 18.34
CA MET A 1 -40.68 -24.79 17.71
C MET A 1 -40.36 -23.52 16.94
N LEU A 2 -39.50 -22.67 17.48
CA LEU A 2 -39.03 -21.44 16.84
C LEU A 2 -37.63 -21.72 16.30
N TRP A 3 -37.48 -21.78 14.98
CA TRP A 3 -36.17 -21.90 14.34
C TRP A 3 -35.65 -20.49 14.09
N ALA A 4 -34.61 -20.08 14.82
CA ALA A 4 -33.88 -18.85 14.55
C ALA A 4 -33.03 -19.05 13.29
N GLY A 5 -33.26 -18.25 12.25
CA GLY A 5 -32.36 -18.18 11.11
C GLY A 5 -31.00 -17.62 11.52
N PRO A 6 -29.89 -18.00 10.88
CA PRO A 6 -28.60 -17.44 11.21
C PRO A 6 -28.62 -15.95 10.86
N ALA A 7 -28.21 -15.12 11.82
CA ALA A 7 -27.78 -13.76 11.52
C ALA A 7 -26.61 -13.87 10.55
N ALA A 8 -26.78 -13.37 9.33
CA ALA A 8 -25.68 -13.18 8.40
C ALA A 8 -24.74 -12.14 9.03
N THR A 9 -23.72 -12.62 9.74
CA THR A 9 -22.56 -11.82 10.08
C THR A 9 -22.03 -11.31 8.73
N GLY A 10 -22.05 -10.00 8.52
CA GLY A 10 -21.46 -9.37 7.34
C GLY A 10 -19.95 -9.60 7.35
N GLU A 11 -19.54 -10.78 6.91
CA GLU A 11 -18.17 -11.08 6.58
C GLU A 11 -17.85 -10.20 5.38
N ALA A 12 -17.18 -9.07 5.64
CA ALA A 12 -16.71 -8.18 4.59
C ALA A 12 -15.96 -9.04 3.57
N ALA A 13 -16.53 -9.16 2.37
CA ALA A 13 -15.93 -9.95 1.30
C ALA A 13 -14.44 -9.57 1.19
N PRO A 14 -13.52 -10.54 1.02
CA PRO A 14 -12.10 -10.23 0.96
C PRO A 14 -11.87 -9.21 -0.14
N GLY A 15 -11.54 -7.98 0.25
CA GLY A 15 -11.38 -6.85 -0.67
C GLY A 15 -10.39 -7.21 -1.77
N ARG A 16 -10.70 -6.80 -3.01
CA ARG A 16 -9.85 -7.07 -4.18
C ARG A 16 -8.44 -6.56 -3.90
N THR A 17 -7.44 -7.44 -3.99
CA THR A 17 -6.03 -7.05 -3.82
C THR A 17 -5.34 -6.95 -5.17
N ILE A 18 -4.67 -5.82 -5.43
CA ILE A 18 -3.93 -5.52 -6.65
C ILE A 18 -2.44 -5.40 -6.30
N ASN A 19 -1.63 -6.29 -6.88
CA ASN A 19 -0.17 -6.21 -6.80
C ASN A 19 0.36 -5.29 -7.90
N LEU A 20 0.80 -4.10 -7.52
CA LEU A 20 1.31 -3.06 -8.42
C LEU A 20 2.67 -3.39 -9.04
N ASN A 21 3.36 -4.43 -8.54
CA ASN A 21 4.62 -4.90 -9.14
C ASN A 21 4.38 -5.82 -10.35
N GLN A 22 3.13 -6.25 -10.60
CA GLN A 22 2.84 -7.08 -11.76
C GLN A 22 2.97 -6.24 -13.05
N PRO A 23 3.62 -6.76 -14.10
CA PRO A 23 3.66 -6.09 -15.40
C PRO A 23 2.25 -5.77 -15.90
N GLY A 24 2.01 -4.54 -16.38
CA GLY A 24 0.70 -4.13 -16.88
C GLY A 24 -0.31 -3.73 -15.80
N ALA A 25 0.02 -3.80 -14.51
CA ALA A 25 -0.94 -3.54 -13.43
C ALA A 25 -1.44 -2.10 -13.40
N LEU A 26 -0.57 -1.12 -13.69
CA LEU A 26 -0.96 0.29 -13.71
C LEU A 26 -1.78 0.63 -14.94
N GLU A 27 -1.46 0.05 -16.10
CA GLU A 27 -2.21 0.20 -17.35
C GLU A 27 -3.61 -0.41 -17.22
N ALA A 28 -3.71 -1.61 -16.66
CA ALA A 28 -4.99 -2.25 -16.36
C ALA A 28 -5.80 -1.45 -15.33
N LEU A 29 -5.13 -0.87 -14.33
CA LEU A 29 -5.78 0.01 -13.36
C LEU A 29 -6.28 1.30 -14.01
N GLN A 30 -5.52 1.90 -14.93
CA GLN A 30 -5.93 3.09 -15.66
C GLN A 30 -7.20 2.85 -16.47
N GLN A 31 -7.29 1.70 -17.15
CA GLN A 31 -8.46 1.33 -17.95
C GLN A 31 -9.69 1.02 -17.08
N SER A 32 -9.49 0.32 -15.95
CA SER A 32 -10.60 -0.16 -15.12
C SER A 32 -11.08 0.83 -14.05
N ASN A 33 -10.18 1.68 -13.53
CA ASN A 33 -10.49 2.69 -12.53
C ASN A 33 -9.50 3.87 -12.61
N PRO A 34 -9.74 4.84 -13.53
CA PRO A 34 -8.87 6.01 -13.72
C PRO A 34 -8.67 6.85 -12.45
N LYS A 35 -9.68 6.92 -11.58
CA LYS A 35 -9.61 7.67 -10.31
C LYS A 35 -8.60 7.05 -9.35
N HIS A 36 -8.61 5.72 -9.21
CA HIS A 36 -7.62 5.03 -8.38
C HIS A 36 -6.23 5.07 -9.02
N TYR A 37 -6.15 4.94 -10.34
CA TYR A 37 -4.90 5.10 -11.07
C TYR A 37 -4.21 6.42 -10.72
N GLU A 38 -4.90 7.56 -10.78
CA GLU A 38 -4.29 8.85 -10.46
C GLU A 38 -3.80 8.94 -9.01
N LYS A 39 -4.57 8.41 -8.05
CA LYS A 39 -4.12 8.36 -6.65
C LYS A 39 -2.90 7.48 -6.47
N VAL A 40 -2.92 6.26 -7.03
CA VAL A 40 -1.80 5.30 -6.95
C VAL A 40 -0.55 5.88 -7.60
N ARG A 41 -0.66 6.46 -8.80
CA ARG A 41 0.45 7.10 -9.51
C ARG A 41 1.08 8.21 -8.65
N ARG A 42 0.28 9.12 -8.12
CA ARG A 42 0.75 10.21 -7.25
C ARG A 42 1.35 9.72 -5.94
N ILE A 43 0.82 8.65 -5.35
CA ILE A 43 1.43 8.00 -4.19
C ILE A 43 2.84 7.51 -4.55
N LEU A 44 2.96 6.71 -5.62
CA LEU A 44 4.24 6.11 -6.03
C LEU A 44 5.30 7.17 -6.37
N GLU A 45 4.92 8.24 -7.08
CA GLU A 45 5.81 9.36 -7.42
C GLU A 45 6.24 10.16 -6.18
N GLY A 46 5.34 10.33 -5.20
CA GLY A 46 5.59 11.14 -4.01
C GLY A 46 6.31 10.41 -2.87
N LEU A 47 6.38 9.08 -2.91
CA LEU A 47 6.93 8.24 -1.83
C LEU A 47 8.31 8.73 -1.35
N PHE A 48 9.25 8.90 -2.28
CA PHE A 48 10.63 9.24 -1.96
C PHE A 48 10.86 10.70 -1.59
N GLN A 49 9.82 11.54 -1.69
CA GLN A 49 9.87 12.93 -1.24
C GLN A 49 9.46 13.09 0.22
N GLN A 50 8.97 12.01 0.85
CA GLN A 50 8.59 12.01 2.26
C GLN A 50 9.68 11.31 3.08
N PRO A 51 9.95 11.78 4.31
CA PRO A 51 10.70 10.98 5.27
C PRO A 51 10.00 9.62 5.48
N ASP A 52 10.75 8.52 5.54
CA ASP A 52 10.20 7.16 5.68
C ASP A 52 9.13 7.04 6.78
N ALA A 53 9.37 7.65 7.95
CA ALA A 53 8.45 7.63 9.08
C ALA A 53 7.14 8.41 8.83
N ALA A 54 7.15 9.39 7.92
CA ALA A 54 6.00 10.22 7.59
C ALA A 54 5.11 9.61 6.48
N VAL A 55 5.65 8.68 5.69
CA VAL A 55 4.95 8.07 4.54
C VAL A 55 3.54 7.59 4.88
N PRO A 56 3.29 6.78 5.94
CA PRO A 56 1.95 6.28 6.21
C PRO A 56 0.93 7.39 6.46
N ARG A 57 1.30 8.40 7.27
CA ARG A 57 0.41 9.52 7.61
C ARG A 57 0.18 10.44 6.41
N TRP A 58 1.21 10.66 5.59
CA TRP A 58 1.09 11.41 4.35
C TRP A 58 0.08 10.74 3.39
N ILE A 59 0.18 9.42 3.17
CA ILE A 59 -0.75 8.69 2.29
C ILE A 59 -2.19 8.78 2.82
N GLN A 60 -2.39 8.54 4.12
CA GLN A 60 -3.71 8.62 4.76
C GLN A 60 -4.36 10.00 4.54
N THR A 61 -3.62 11.07 4.83
CA THR A 61 -4.17 12.44 4.86
C THR A 61 -4.42 12.99 3.46
N ASN A 62 -3.56 12.68 2.49
CA ASN A 62 -3.61 13.31 1.15
C ASN A 62 -4.43 12.50 0.12
N PHE A 63 -4.67 11.22 0.37
CA PHE A 63 -5.30 10.33 -0.61
C PHE A 63 -6.55 9.61 -0.09
N ASP A 64 -6.94 9.85 1.17
CA ASP A 64 -8.05 9.17 1.83
C ASP A 64 -7.86 7.63 1.83
N ALA A 65 -6.63 7.22 2.10
CA ALA A 65 -6.21 5.83 2.09
C ALA A 65 -6.31 5.22 3.49
N ARG A 66 -6.72 3.95 3.57
CA ARG A 66 -6.88 3.20 4.82
C ARG A 66 -5.86 2.07 4.90
N ASN A 67 -5.68 1.50 6.10
CA ASN A 67 -4.84 0.32 6.33
C ASN A 67 -3.42 0.44 5.73
N VAL A 68 -2.85 1.65 5.82
CA VAL A 68 -1.56 1.97 5.23
C VAL A 68 -0.45 1.36 6.06
N SER A 69 0.44 0.62 5.40
CA SER A 69 1.66 0.06 5.97
C SER A 69 2.83 0.33 5.02
N TYR A 70 3.94 0.82 5.58
CA TYR A 70 5.19 1.06 4.87
C TYR A 70 6.33 0.50 5.71
N ALA A 71 6.68 -0.75 5.45
CA ALA A 71 7.54 -1.54 6.32
C ALA A 71 8.79 -2.05 5.59
N PRO A 72 9.93 -2.25 6.27
CA PRO A 72 11.07 -2.93 5.68
C PRO A 72 10.72 -4.40 5.39
N ILE A 73 11.32 -4.97 4.35
CA ILE A 73 11.23 -6.41 4.10
C ILE A 73 12.24 -7.12 5.02
N LEU A 74 11.79 -8.16 5.74
CA LEU A 74 12.63 -8.98 6.64
C LEU A 74 13.79 -9.60 5.86
N LEU A 75 14.98 -9.66 6.49
CA LEU A 75 16.26 -9.99 5.85
C LEU A 75 16.59 -8.96 4.76
N THR A 76 17.11 -7.81 5.19
CA THR A 76 17.26 -6.57 4.41
C THR A 76 17.97 -6.82 3.08
N SER A 77 17.30 -6.51 1.97
CA SER A 77 17.89 -6.56 0.64
C SER A 77 18.93 -5.47 0.45
N ASP A 78 19.91 -5.71 -0.43
CA ASP A 78 20.78 -4.68 -0.99
C ASP A 78 20.47 -4.56 -2.50
N PRO A 79 19.93 -3.43 -2.99
CA PRO A 79 19.57 -2.22 -2.24
C PRO A 79 18.34 -2.40 -1.31
N PRO A 80 18.18 -1.55 -0.27
CA PRO A 80 17.07 -1.64 0.68
C PRO A 80 15.71 -1.51 0.00
N LYS A 81 14.75 -2.32 0.46
CA LYS A 81 13.37 -2.34 -0.05
C LYS A 81 12.34 -2.12 1.05
N ARG A 82 11.23 -1.49 0.67
CA ARG A 82 10.04 -1.33 1.51
C ARG A 82 8.86 -2.04 0.88
N ARG A 83 8.05 -2.69 1.69
CA ARG A 83 6.71 -3.14 1.31
C ARG A 83 5.72 -2.05 1.65
N LEU A 84 5.07 -1.53 0.63
CA LEU A 84 3.94 -0.61 0.75
C LEU A 84 2.65 -1.40 0.59
N SER A 85 1.69 -1.18 1.49
CA SER A 85 0.31 -1.57 1.27
C SER A 85 -0.65 -0.51 1.77
N PHE A 86 -1.77 -0.33 1.09
CA PHE A 86 -2.83 0.60 1.46
C PHE A 86 -4.14 0.18 0.80
N ALA A 87 -5.26 0.69 1.29
CA ALA A 87 -6.57 0.50 0.68
C ALA A 87 -7.12 1.84 0.20
N LEU A 88 -7.68 1.85 -1.02
CA LEU A 88 -8.56 2.91 -1.52
C LEU A 88 -9.93 2.26 -1.73
N ASP A 89 -10.96 2.83 -1.11
CA ASP A 89 -12.28 2.21 -1.02
C ASP A 89 -12.15 0.74 -0.54
N ASP A 90 -12.67 -0.23 -1.30
CA ASP A 90 -12.61 -1.67 -0.98
C ASP A 90 -11.47 -2.40 -1.71
N THR A 91 -10.56 -1.66 -2.36
CA THR A 91 -9.42 -2.24 -3.09
C THR A 91 -8.13 -2.06 -2.31
N ARG A 92 -7.46 -3.17 -2.02
CA ARG A 92 -6.12 -3.21 -1.43
C ARG A 92 -5.06 -3.14 -2.52
N TYR A 93 -4.05 -2.32 -2.33
CA TYR A 93 -2.90 -2.18 -3.21
C TYR A 93 -1.65 -2.61 -2.47
N GLU A 94 -0.78 -3.35 -3.16
CA GLU A 94 0.54 -3.74 -2.65
C GLU A 94 1.64 -3.40 -3.65
N ALA A 95 2.74 -2.86 -3.16
CA ALA A 95 3.94 -2.56 -3.95
C ALA A 95 5.20 -2.90 -3.14
N VAL A 96 6.26 -3.28 -3.85
CA VAL A 96 7.61 -3.34 -3.30
C VAL A 96 8.40 -2.23 -3.95
N VAL A 97 8.90 -1.30 -3.14
CA VAL A 97 9.67 -0.16 -3.64
C VAL A 97 11.11 -0.28 -3.21
N THR A 98 12.02 -0.04 -4.16
CA THR A 98 13.46 0.00 -3.92
C THR A 98 13.87 1.41 -3.51
N LEU A 99 14.61 1.53 -2.42
CA LEU A 99 15.12 2.80 -1.92
C LEU A 99 16.45 3.12 -2.62
N THR A 100 16.48 4.15 -3.46
CA THR A 100 17.65 4.50 -4.29
C THR A 100 18.45 5.71 -3.77
N ASN A 101 17.92 6.48 -2.81
CA ASN A 101 18.53 7.72 -2.28
C ASN A 101 18.70 7.72 -0.75
N LEU A 102 18.97 6.57 -0.14
CA LEU A 102 19.30 6.53 1.29
C LEU A 102 20.72 7.08 1.49
N ARG A 103 20.83 8.32 1.99
CA ARG A 103 22.01 8.71 2.78
C ARG A 103 21.86 8.07 4.16
N GLY A 104 22.03 6.76 4.22
CA GLY A 104 21.99 6.01 5.47
C GLY A 104 23.30 6.23 6.23
N GLU A 105 23.27 7.02 7.29
CA GLU A 105 24.32 6.93 8.30
C GLU A 105 24.09 5.60 9.04
N ILE A 106 25.07 4.70 9.00
CA ILE A 106 25.03 3.47 9.79
C ILE A 106 25.25 3.89 11.24
N ILE A 107 24.17 3.93 12.03
CA ILE A 107 24.26 4.18 13.47
C ILE A 107 24.35 2.81 14.17
N PRO A 108 25.47 2.48 14.83
CA PRO A 108 25.56 1.27 15.63
C PRO A 108 24.55 1.32 16.78
N LEU A 109 23.85 0.21 17.01
CA LEU A 109 23.11 0.02 18.26
C LEU A 109 24.11 -0.04 19.42
N LYS A 110 23.86 0.76 20.45
CA LYS A 110 24.66 0.82 21.67
C LYS A 110 24.13 -0.17 22.71
#